data_AF-A0A5N4E9J4-F1
#
_entry.id   AF-A0A5N4E9J4-F1
#
_cell.length_a   1.000
_cell.length_b   1.000
_cell.length_c   1.000
_cell.angle_alpha   90.00
_cell.angle_beta   90.00
_cell.angle_gamma   90.00
#
_symmetry.space_group_name_H-M   'P 1'
#
loop_
_entity.id
_entity.type
_entity.pdbx_description
1 polymer ?
#
loop_
_entity_poly.entity_id
_entity_poly.type
_entity_poly.pdbx_seq_one_letter_code
_entity_poly.pdbx_strand_id
1 'polypeptide(L)'
;MTEAAYAGSSKNSCHVSSLTLQLLLSQDISIAYGEHLLQEHLQEPAGLVFARCGAHEKALGAFLACGSWQQALCVAAQLHLTKDQLAGLGRTLAGKLAEQRKHSDAATVLEQYAQDYEEAILLLLEGAAWEEALRLVHKYNRPDIIETNVKPSILEAQKNYMAFLDSQTATFSRHKKRLLVVRELKEQAQQVNLDDEAPHGQESDLFSETSSIMSGSDMSGKYSHSNSRISAYVSCFFGPLTMPWVYGESTSKRSSKNRRKAERKKHSLKEGSPLEDLALLEALSEVIQSTEKLKDEIHHILKMLFLFEFDEQGRELQKAFEDTLQLMERSLPEIWTLSPQQSSAIPVLGPNSTANSIMASYQQQKTSVPVPG
;
A
#
# COMPACT_ATOMS: atom_id res chain seq x y z
N MET A 1 -19.36 84.31 -18.26
CA MET A 1 -20.18 83.22 -17.70
C MET A 1 -19.85 81.97 -18.50
N THR A 2 -19.24 80.99 -17.81
CA THR A 2 -19.28 79.52 -18.03
C THR A 2 -18.92 79.03 -19.45
N GLU A 3 -17.74 78.51 -19.79
CA GLU A 3 -16.87 77.49 -19.14
C GLU A 3 -17.63 76.22 -18.72
N ALA A 4 -17.82 75.30 -19.69
CA ALA A 4 -18.30 73.94 -19.46
C ALA A 4 -17.85 73.02 -20.61
N ALA A 5 -16.55 72.79 -20.74
CA ALA A 5 -16.01 71.72 -21.57
C ALA A 5 -14.68 71.29 -20.95
N TYR A 6 -14.69 70.33 -20.01
CA TYR A 6 -13.56 69.46 -19.62
C TYR A 6 -13.92 68.67 -18.33
N ALA A 7 -14.84 67.70 -18.39
CA ALA A 7 -15.15 66.85 -17.22
C ALA A 7 -15.49 65.39 -17.55
N GLY A 8 -15.29 64.95 -18.80
CA GLY A 8 -15.63 63.59 -19.25
C GLY A 8 -14.51 62.55 -19.16
N SER A 9 -13.24 62.95 -19.07
CA SER A 9 -12.09 62.04 -19.24
C SER A 9 -11.46 61.50 -17.94
N SER A 10 -11.74 62.10 -16.78
CA SER A 10 -11.03 61.78 -15.53
C SER A 10 -11.64 60.61 -14.75
N LYS A 11 -12.97 60.45 -14.74
CA LYS A 11 -13.65 59.39 -13.95
C LYS A 11 -13.34 57.97 -14.44
N ASN A 12 -13.19 57.76 -15.74
CA ASN A 12 -12.77 56.45 -16.28
C ASN A 12 -11.31 56.13 -15.95
N SER A 13 -10.43 57.13 -15.90
CA SER A 13 -9.03 56.93 -15.49
C SER A 13 -8.92 56.49 -14.03
N CYS A 14 -9.73 57.06 -13.13
CA CYS A 14 -9.71 56.75 -11.69
C CYS A 14 -10.32 55.39 -11.34
N HIS A 15 -11.34 54.95 -12.09
CA HIS A 15 -11.96 53.64 -11.88
C HIS A 15 -11.06 52.49 -12.38
N VAL A 16 -10.36 52.72 -13.49
CA VAL A 16 -9.33 51.81 -14.01
C VAL A 16 -8.15 51.73 -13.04
N SER A 17 -7.69 52.84 -12.45
CA SER A 17 -6.64 52.81 -11.42
C SER A 17 -7.07 52.14 -10.11
N SER A 18 -8.34 52.25 -9.70
CA SER A 18 -8.88 51.52 -8.53
C SER A 18 -8.98 50.01 -8.76
N LEU A 19 -9.52 49.58 -9.90
CA LEU A 19 -9.60 48.17 -10.28
C LEU A 19 -8.22 47.54 -10.49
N THR A 20 -7.28 48.28 -11.08
CA THR A 20 -5.88 47.82 -11.23
C THR A 20 -5.15 47.76 -9.89
N LEU A 21 -5.35 48.71 -8.96
CA LEU A 21 -4.82 48.61 -7.60
C LEU A 21 -5.39 47.41 -6.83
N GLN A 22 -6.67 47.11 -7.00
CA GLN A 22 -7.33 45.98 -6.36
C GLN A 22 -6.89 44.62 -6.95
N LEU A 23 -6.63 44.59 -8.26
CA LEU A 23 -6.00 43.44 -8.93
C LEU A 23 -4.54 43.26 -8.50
N LEU A 24 -3.76 44.34 -8.39
CA LEU A 24 -2.36 44.31 -7.93
C LEU A 24 -2.26 43.82 -6.48
N LEU A 25 -3.12 44.31 -5.57
CA LEU A 25 -3.17 43.82 -4.18
C LEU A 25 -3.52 42.33 -4.09
N SER A 26 -4.41 41.85 -4.96
CA SER A 26 -4.72 40.41 -5.03
C SER A 26 -3.56 39.57 -5.57
N GLN A 27 -2.74 40.15 -6.45
CA GLN A 27 -1.56 39.50 -7.03
C GLN A 27 -0.45 39.36 -5.99
N ASP A 28 -0.15 40.41 -5.23
CA ASP A 28 0.88 40.39 -4.18
C ASP A 28 0.53 39.40 -3.06
N ILE A 29 -0.74 39.37 -2.63
CA ILE A 29 -1.22 38.38 -1.65
C ILE A 29 -1.10 36.95 -2.21
N SER A 30 -1.43 36.75 -3.48
CA SER A 30 -1.31 35.44 -4.13
C SER A 30 0.14 34.98 -4.24
N ILE A 31 1.07 35.89 -4.54
CA ILE A 31 2.51 35.58 -4.59
C ILE A 31 3.02 35.21 -3.19
N ALA A 32 2.70 36.00 -2.16
CA ALA A 32 3.10 35.69 -0.78
C ALA A 32 2.50 34.36 -0.29
N TYR A 33 1.26 34.05 -0.68
CA TYR A 33 0.63 32.76 -0.37
C TYR A 33 1.32 31.61 -1.09
N GLY A 34 1.68 31.77 -2.37
CA GLY A 34 2.46 30.78 -3.11
C GLY A 34 3.83 30.52 -2.49
N GLU A 35 4.51 31.56 -2.00
CA GLU A 35 5.81 31.44 -1.32
C GLU A 35 5.67 30.70 0.03
N HIS A 36 4.61 30.98 0.78
CA HIS A 36 4.28 30.22 1.98
C HIS A 36 4.01 28.73 1.68
N LEU A 37 3.26 28.43 0.61
CA LEU A 37 3.01 27.05 0.18
C LEU A 37 4.30 26.31 -0.22
N LEU A 38 5.26 27.00 -0.84
CA LEU A 38 6.58 26.42 -1.13
C LEU A 38 7.35 26.07 0.14
N GLN A 39 7.27 26.90 1.20
CA GLN A 39 7.89 26.62 2.50
C GLN A 39 7.27 25.37 3.16
N GLU A 40 5.98 25.16 2.99
CA GLU A 40 5.24 23.97 3.46
C GLU A 40 5.44 22.73 2.56
N HIS A 41 6.34 22.78 1.57
CA HIS A 41 6.59 21.73 0.58
C HIS A 41 5.38 21.37 -0.32
N LEU A 42 4.34 22.21 -0.38
CA LEU A 42 3.17 22.04 -1.24
C LEU A 42 3.40 22.68 -2.61
N GLN A 43 4.28 22.05 -3.39
CA GLN A 43 4.79 22.60 -4.66
C GLN A 43 3.73 22.69 -5.76
N GLU A 44 2.85 21.69 -5.89
CA GLU A 44 1.80 21.69 -6.91
C GLU A 44 0.73 22.78 -6.66
N PRO A 45 0.15 22.91 -5.44
CA PRO A 45 -0.73 24.04 -5.12
C PRO A 45 -0.06 25.40 -5.30
N ALA A 46 1.21 25.53 -4.90
CA ALA A 46 1.96 26.78 -5.09
C ALA A 46 2.07 27.14 -6.58
N GLY A 47 2.41 26.18 -7.43
CA GLY A 47 2.49 26.36 -8.89
C GLY A 47 1.16 26.84 -9.49
N LEU A 48 0.03 26.28 -9.05
CA LEU A 48 -1.30 26.70 -9.50
C LEU A 48 -1.64 28.14 -9.09
N VAL A 49 -1.31 28.53 -7.85
CA VAL A 49 -1.51 29.91 -7.37
C VAL A 49 -0.65 30.88 -8.18
N PHE A 50 0.61 30.56 -8.42
CA PHE A 50 1.51 31.38 -9.24
C PHE A 50 1.06 31.49 -10.70
N ALA A 51 0.61 30.39 -11.29
CA ALA A 51 0.10 30.38 -12.66
C ALA A 51 -1.15 31.26 -12.79
N ARG A 52 -2.04 31.22 -11.78
CA ARG A 52 -3.26 32.04 -11.75
C ARG A 52 -2.96 33.53 -11.59
N CYS A 53 -1.94 33.91 -10.82
CA CYS A 53 -1.58 35.31 -10.59
C CYS A 53 -0.65 35.90 -11.68
N GLY A 54 -0.37 35.15 -12.75
CA GLY A 54 0.49 35.58 -13.86
C GLY A 54 1.99 35.55 -13.55
N ALA A 55 2.39 35.02 -12.39
CA ALA A 55 3.79 34.85 -12.02
C ALA A 55 4.36 33.55 -12.65
N HIS A 56 4.39 33.51 -13.98
CA HIS A 56 4.71 32.32 -14.77
C HIS A 56 6.12 31.77 -14.49
N GLU A 57 7.12 32.61 -14.23
CA GLU A 57 8.49 32.16 -13.90
C GLU A 57 8.53 31.38 -12.57
N LYS A 58 7.85 31.89 -11.53
CA LYS A 58 7.73 31.21 -10.23
C LYS A 58 6.89 29.94 -10.34
N ALA A 59 5.83 29.98 -11.13
CA ALA A 59 4.98 28.81 -11.40
C ALA A 59 5.79 27.69 -12.07
N LEU A 60 6.64 28.03 -13.04
CA LEU A 60 7.51 27.07 -13.72
C LEU A 60 8.45 26.38 -12.73
N GLY A 61 9.12 27.14 -11.87
CA GLY A 61 9.99 26.58 -10.83
C GLY A 61 9.25 25.62 -9.88
N ALA A 62 8.01 25.98 -9.49
CA ALA A 62 7.18 25.13 -8.63
C ALA A 62 6.74 23.84 -9.35
N PHE A 63 6.35 23.90 -10.63
CA PHE A 63 5.96 22.72 -11.41
C PHE A 63 7.13 21.80 -11.75
N LEU A 64 8.33 22.37 -11.98
CA LEU A 64 9.56 21.59 -12.12
C LEU A 64 9.87 20.80 -10.85
N ALA A 65 9.67 21.42 -9.68
CA ALA A 65 9.96 20.79 -8.40
C ALA A 65 9.01 19.60 -8.12
N CYS A 66 7.71 19.73 -8.43
CA CYS A 66 6.76 18.62 -8.23
C CYS A 66 6.80 17.56 -9.34
N GLY A 67 7.43 17.84 -10.48
CA GLY A 67 7.44 16.95 -11.64
C GLY A 67 6.13 16.95 -12.43
N SER A 68 5.31 18.00 -12.32
CA SER A 68 4.09 18.16 -13.13
C SER A 68 4.44 18.69 -14.52
N TRP A 69 4.92 17.78 -15.38
CA TRP A 69 5.48 18.11 -16.68
C TRP A 69 4.48 18.79 -17.62
N GLN A 70 3.21 18.38 -17.60
CA GLN A 70 2.15 18.98 -18.42
C GLN A 70 1.93 20.45 -18.07
N GLN A 71 1.82 20.76 -16.76
CA GLN A 71 1.62 22.14 -16.30
C GLN A 71 2.88 22.99 -16.54
N ALA A 72 4.07 22.41 -16.31
CA ALA A 72 5.33 23.07 -16.61
C ALA A 72 5.41 23.47 -18.09
N LEU A 73 5.00 22.60 -19.01
CA LEU A 73 5.01 22.89 -20.45
C LEU A 73 3.93 23.90 -20.87
N CYS A 74 2.76 23.88 -20.24
CA CYS A 74 1.73 24.91 -20.45
C CYS A 74 2.26 26.31 -20.06
N VAL A 75 2.91 26.43 -18.91
CA VAL A 75 3.54 27.67 -18.45
C VAL A 75 4.72 28.06 -19.33
N ALA A 76 5.52 27.07 -19.76
CA ALA A 76 6.64 27.28 -20.67
C ALA A 76 6.19 27.88 -22.02
N ALA A 77 5.04 27.44 -22.53
CA ALA A 77 4.43 28.01 -23.74
C ALA A 77 3.96 29.46 -23.54
N GLN A 78 3.40 29.79 -22.36
CA GLN A 78 3.00 31.16 -22.00
C GLN A 78 4.21 32.11 -21.87
N LEU A 79 5.36 31.60 -21.46
CA LEU A 79 6.63 32.33 -21.41
C LEU A 79 7.32 32.45 -22.78
N HIS A 80 6.76 31.88 -23.83
CA HIS A 80 7.33 31.87 -25.20
C HIS A 80 8.80 31.41 -25.24
N LEU A 81 9.12 30.36 -24.46
CA LEU A 81 10.47 29.80 -24.44
C LEU A 81 10.89 29.32 -25.83
N THR A 82 12.15 29.55 -26.15
CA THR A 82 12.75 29.08 -27.42
C THR A 82 12.84 27.55 -27.43
N LYS A 83 12.97 26.96 -28.63
CA LYS A 83 13.08 25.50 -28.78
C LYS A 83 14.24 24.92 -27.96
N ASP A 84 15.37 25.61 -27.91
CA ASP A 84 16.55 25.16 -27.16
C ASP A 84 16.32 25.18 -25.65
N GLN A 85 15.63 26.22 -25.15
CA GLN A 85 15.23 26.30 -23.75
C GLN A 85 14.18 25.24 -23.38
N LEU A 86 13.24 24.95 -24.28
CA LEU A 86 12.26 23.88 -24.10
C LEU A 86 12.94 22.50 -24.07
N ALA A 87 13.95 22.26 -24.91
CA ALA A 87 14.73 21.02 -24.86
C ALA A 87 15.50 20.88 -23.54
N GLY A 88 16.15 21.95 -23.07
CA GLY A 88 16.83 21.96 -21.75
C GLY A 88 15.86 21.73 -20.58
N LEU A 89 14.68 22.33 -20.65
CA LEU A 89 13.60 22.12 -19.68
C LEU A 89 13.07 20.67 -19.72
N GLY A 90 12.87 20.13 -20.92
CA GLY A 90 12.44 18.75 -21.14
C GLY A 90 13.38 17.73 -20.51
N ARG A 91 14.70 17.90 -20.69
CA ARG A 91 15.72 17.05 -20.04
C ARG A 91 15.66 17.13 -18.51
N THR A 92 15.49 18.34 -17.97
CA THR A 92 15.37 18.56 -16.51
C THR A 92 14.12 17.86 -15.95
N LEU A 93 12.99 17.98 -16.64
CA LEU A 93 11.75 17.29 -16.27
C LEU A 93 11.87 15.78 -16.39
N ALA A 94 12.50 15.28 -17.46
CA ALA A 94 12.70 13.86 -17.66
C ALA A 94 13.52 13.24 -16.52
N GLY A 95 14.60 13.91 -16.08
CA GLY A 95 15.37 13.50 -14.90
C GLY A 95 14.51 13.45 -13.63
N LYS A 96 13.67 14.46 -13.39
CA LYS A 96 12.74 14.48 -12.25
C LYS A 96 11.69 13.37 -12.31
N LEU A 97 11.18 13.06 -13.49
CA LEU A 97 10.20 12.00 -13.70
C LEU A 97 10.83 10.61 -13.56
N ALA A 98 12.06 10.43 -14.01
CA ALA A 98 12.83 9.20 -13.81
C ALA A 98 13.09 8.93 -12.32
N GLU A 99 13.44 9.96 -11.53
CA GLU A 99 13.54 9.87 -10.06
C GLU A 99 12.20 9.42 -9.41
N GLN A 100 11.06 9.82 -10.00
CA GLN A 100 9.72 9.44 -9.55
C GLN A 100 9.23 8.08 -10.09
N ARG A 101 10.07 7.34 -10.85
CA ARG A 101 9.72 6.10 -11.56
C ARG A 101 8.61 6.24 -12.61
N LYS A 102 8.36 7.45 -13.11
CA LYS A 102 7.41 7.72 -14.19
C LYS A 102 8.13 7.70 -15.54
N HIS A 103 8.68 6.55 -15.89
CA HIS A 103 9.55 6.39 -17.06
C HIS A 103 8.81 6.63 -18.40
N SER A 104 7.53 6.25 -18.50
CA SER A 104 6.70 6.51 -19.69
C SER A 104 6.52 8.00 -19.97
N ASP A 105 6.25 8.78 -18.92
CA ASP A 105 6.06 10.22 -19.01
C ASP A 105 7.39 10.92 -19.34
N ALA A 106 8.48 10.48 -18.70
CA ALA A 106 9.83 10.99 -18.96
C ALA A 106 10.23 10.81 -20.43
N ALA A 107 10.01 9.60 -20.96
CA ALA A 107 10.28 9.30 -22.37
C ALA A 107 9.42 10.14 -23.32
N THR A 108 8.14 10.35 -22.99
CA THR A 108 7.24 11.20 -23.79
C THR A 108 7.77 12.65 -23.85
N VAL A 109 8.24 13.18 -22.73
CA VAL A 109 8.81 14.54 -22.67
C VAL A 109 10.08 14.64 -23.50
N LEU A 110 10.99 13.66 -23.39
CA LEU A 110 12.23 13.64 -24.19
C LEU A 110 11.96 13.50 -25.69
N GLU A 111 11.06 12.60 -26.07
CA GLU A 111 10.71 12.37 -27.48
C GLU A 111 10.09 13.63 -28.10
N GLN A 112 9.10 14.23 -27.43
CA GLN A 112 8.31 15.32 -28.03
C GLN A 112 8.99 16.68 -27.97
N TYR A 113 9.71 16.98 -26.89
CA TYR A 113 10.25 18.33 -26.64
C TYR A 113 11.76 18.42 -26.78
N ALA A 114 12.51 17.41 -26.34
CA ALA A 114 13.97 17.41 -26.46
C ALA A 114 14.48 16.81 -27.79
N GLN A 115 13.63 16.03 -28.48
CA GLN A 115 13.99 15.25 -29.68
C GLN A 115 15.11 14.21 -29.44
N ASP A 116 15.37 13.88 -28.17
CA ASP A 116 16.37 12.89 -27.76
C ASP A 116 15.72 11.50 -27.68
N TYR A 117 15.48 10.90 -28.85
CA TYR A 117 14.78 9.63 -28.94
C TYR A 117 15.60 8.43 -28.42
N GLU A 118 16.94 8.48 -28.47
CA GLU A 118 17.79 7.41 -27.93
C GLU A 118 17.62 7.29 -26.41
N GLU A 119 17.71 8.41 -25.69
CA GLU A 119 17.52 8.45 -24.24
C GLU A 119 16.08 8.10 -23.86
N ALA A 120 15.08 8.56 -24.65
CA ALA A 120 13.69 8.18 -24.46
C ALA A 120 13.48 6.65 -24.56
N ILE A 121 14.11 5.99 -25.53
CA ILE A 121 14.05 4.53 -25.68
C ILE A 121 14.67 3.83 -24.47
N LEU A 122 15.84 4.30 -24.01
CA LEU A 122 16.51 3.72 -22.83
C LEU A 122 15.64 3.84 -21.56
N LEU A 123 15.01 4.99 -21.34
CA LEU A 123 14.07 5.16 -20.22
C LEU A 123 12.84 4.25 -20.34
N LEU A 124 12.30 4.05 -21.54
CA LEU A 124 11.19 3.10 -21.74
C LEU A 124 11.59 1.66 -21.43
N LEU A 125 12.81 1.26 -21.80
CA LEU A 125 13.34 -0.07 -21.47
C LEU A 125 13.55 -0.23 -19.96
N GLU A 126 14.04 0.79 -19.27
CA GLU A 126 14.14 0.81 -17.79
C GLU A 126 12.76 0.69 -17.12
N GLY A 127 11.74 1.35 -17.69
CA GLY A 127 10.35 1.29 -17.24
C GLY A 127 9.55 0.07 -17.71
N ALA A 128 10.19 -0.92 -18.33
CA ALA A 128 9.54 -2.12 -18.91
C ALA A 128 8.42 -1.82 -19.93
N ALA A 129 8.44 -0.66 -20.59
CA ALA A 129 7.49 -0.26 -21.62
C ALA A 129 7.96 -0.72 -23.01
N TRP A 130 8.03 -2.04 -23.19
CA TRP A 130 8.68 -2.68 -24.34
C TRP A 130 8.07 -2.34 -25.70
N GLU A 131 6.75 -2.36 -25.80
CA GLU A 131 6.03 -2.13 -27.07
C GLU A 131 6.22 -0.69 -27.56
N GLU A 132 6.19 0.27 -26.63
CA GLU A 132 6.41 1.68 -26.96
C GLU A 132 7.87 1.94 -27.34
N ALA A 133 8.82 1.30 -26.66
CA ALA A 133 10.23 1.35 -27.04
C ALA A 133 10.43 0.86 -28.48
N LEU A 134 9.81 -0.26 -28.87
CA LEU A 134 9.86 -0.76 -30.25
C LEU A 134 9.21 0.18 -31.25
N ARG A 135 8.05 0.76 -30.90
CA ARG A 135 7.37 1.74 -31.76
C ARG A 135 8.29 2.92 -32.07
N LEU A 136 9.02 3.44 -31.07
CA LEU A 136 9.99 4.52 -31.26
C LEU A 136 11.18 4.11 -32.12
N VAL A 137 11.75 2.93 -31.86
CA VAL A 137 12.87 2.40 -32.65
C VAL A 137 12.53 2.33 -34.15
N HIS A 138 11.36 1.80 -34.48
CA HIS A 138 10.90 1.73 -35.87
C HIS A 138 10.50 3.10 -36.43
N LYS A 139 9.89 3.98 -35.63
CA LYS A 139 9.52 5.34 -36.05
C LYS A 139 10.75 6.17 -36.48
N TYR A 140 11.87 6.04 -35.78
CA TYR A 140 13.11 6.75 -36.09
C TYR A 140 14.09 5.95 -36.95
N ASN A 141 13.68 4.76 -37.42
CA ASN A 141 14.45 3.90 -38.31
C ASN A 141 15.87 3.56 -37.77
N ARG A 142 15.95 3.21 -36.49
CA ARG A 142 17.20 2.85 -35.78
C ARG A 142 17.19 1.41 -35.27
N PRO A 143 17.12 0.40 -36.16
CA PRO A 143 17.03 -1.01 -35.77
C PRO A 143 18.30 -1.50 -35.07
N ASP A 144 19.41 -0.77 -35.15
CA ASP A 144 20.64 -1.04 -34.39
C ASP A 144 20.38 -1.12 -32.88
N ILE A 145 19.48 -0.28 -32.36
CA ILE A 145 19.13 -0.22 -30.93
C ILE A 145 18.47 -1.53 -30.46
N ILE A 146 17.83 -2.28 -31.37
CA ILE A 146 17.18 -3.56 -31.06
C ILE A 146 18.21 -4.56 -30.55
N GLU A 147 19.30 -4.71 -31.29
CA GLU A 147 20.36 -5.66 -30.95
C GLU A 147 21.22 -5.15 -29.79
N THR A 148 21.50 -3.85 -29.71
CA THR A 148 22.41 -3.29 -28.70
C THR A 148 21.77 -3.11 -27.33
N ASN A 149 20.48 -2.78 -27.25
CA ASN A 149 19.82 -2.41 -26.00
C ASN A 149 18.54 -3.21 -25.74
N VAL A 150 17.63 -3.33 -26.72
CA VAL A 150 16.31 -3.96 -26.47
C VAL A 150 16.45 -5.43 -26.08
N LYS A 151 17.13 -6.24 -26.89
CA LYS A 151 17.35 -7.66 -26.61
C LYS A 151 18.07 -7.92 -25.28
N PRO A 152 19.22 -7.28 -24.96
CA PRO A 152 19.87 -7.50 -23.68
C PRO A 152 19.00 -7.06 -22.50
N SER A 153 18.27 -5.95 -22.61
CA SER A 153 17.35 -5.50 -21.54
C SER A 153 16.21 -6.49 -21.30
N ILE A 154 15.65 -7.11 -22.35
CA ILE A 154 14.61 -8.15 -22.19
C ILE A 154 15.18 -9.39 -21.47
N LEU A 155 16.37 -9.85 -21.86
CA LEU A 155 17.01 -11.00 -21.23
C LEU A 155 17.42 -10.72 -19.78
N GLU A 156 17.85 -9.50 -19.47
CA GLU A 156 18.14 -9.06 -18.11
C GLU A 156 16.86 -9.00 -17.26
N ALA A 157 15.78 -8.41 -17.81
CA ALA A 157 14.49 -8.37 -17.14
C ALA A 157 13.94 -9.78 -16.86
N GLN A 158 14.07 -10.71 -17.81
CA GLN A 158 13.68 -12.12 -17.60
C GLN A 158 14.41 -12.74 -16.40
N LYS A 159 15.73 -12.56 -16.31
CA LYS A 159 16.52 -13.06 -15.17
C LYS A 159 16.10 -12.42 -13.85
N ASN A 160 15.80 -11.11 -13.86
CA ASN A 160 15.33 -10.41 -12.68
C ASN A 160 13.96 -10.92 -12.21
N TYR A 161 13.04 -11.17 -13.15
CA TYR A 161 11.74 -11.78 -12.84
C TYR A 161 11.89 -13.20 -12.30
N MET A 162 12.77 -14.03 -12.88
CA MET A 162 13.05 -15.37 -12.38
C MET A 162 13.55 -15.33 -10.93
N ALA A 163 14.58 -14.52 -10.64
CA ALA A 163 15.12 -14.37 -9.29
C ALA A 163 14.08 -13.82 -8.30
N PHE A 164 13.21 -12.90 -8.76
CA PHE A 164 12.12 -12.39 -7.95
C PHE A 164 11.09 -13.49 -7.62
N LEU A 165 10.65 -14.27 -8.62
CA LEU A 165 9.71 -15.38 -8.42
C LEU A 165 10.26 -16.44 -7.48
N ASP A 166 11.54 -16.79 -7.60
CA ASP A 166 12.22 -17.71 -6.67
C ASP A 166 12.19 -17.17 -5.24
N SER A 167 12.46 -15.87 -5.06
CA SER A 167 12.45 -15.22 -3.76
C SER A 167 11.05 -15.16 -3.13
N GLN A 168 10.00 -14.91 -3.93
CA GLN A 168 8.61 -14.90 -3.49
C GLN A 168 8.15 -16.31 -3.12
N THR A 169 8.45 -17.30 -3.96
CA THR A 169 8.11 -18.70 -3.74
C THR A 169 8.79 -19.25 -2.48
N ALA A 170 10.07 -18.95 -2.27
CA ALA A 170 10.80 -19.34 -1.07
C ALA A 170 10.23 -18.66 0.19
N THR A 171 9.93 -17.37 0.10
CA THR A 171 9.35 -16.58 1.19
C THR A 171 7.95 -17.08 1.56
N PHE A 172 7.10 -17.30 0.57
CA PHE A 172 5.77 -17.89 0.72
C PHE A 172 5.84 -19.27 1.39
N SER A 173 6.69 -20.15 0.87
CA SER A 173 6.87 -21.51 1.40
C SER A 173 7.36 -21.51 2.85
N ARG A 174 8.28 -20.61 3.20
CA ARG A 174 8.78 -20.44 4.57
C ARG A 174 7.67 -19.99 5.51
N HIS A 175 6.93 -18.95 5.13
CA HIS A 175 5.83 -18.42 5.95
C HIS A 175 4.68 -19.42 6.09
N LYS A 176 4.33 -20.15 5.03
CA LYS A 176 3.36 -21.24 5.06
C LYS A 176 3.78 -22.34 6.04
N LYS A 177 5.01 -22.85 5.93
CA LYS A 177 5.54 -23.89 6.84
C LYS A 177 5.49 -23.41 8.29
N ARG A 178 5.90 -22.17 8.55
CA ARG A 178 5.87 -21.60 9.89
C ARG A 178 4.44 -21.46 10.44
N LEU A 179 3.49 -21.03 9.60
CA LEU A 179 2.10 -20.90 10.00
C LEU A 179 1.50 -22.24 10.42
N LEU A 180 1.80 -23.33 9.71
CA LEU A 180 1.35 -24.67 10.07
C LEU A 180 1.90 -25.09 11.44
N VAL A 181 3.20 -24.89 11.69
CA VAL A 181 3.82 -25.18 13.00
C VAL A 181 3.19 -24.34 14.12
N VAL A 182 2.95 -23.05 13.89
CA VAL A 182 2.32 -22.18 14.89
C VAL A 182 0.89 -22.63 15.21
N ARG A 183 0.14 -23.12 14.22
CA ARG A 183 -1.21 -23.68 14.43
C ARG A 183 -1.17 -24.96 15.26
N GLU A 184 -0.27 -25.87 14.93
CA GLU A 184 -0.08 -27.12 15.69
C GLU A 184 0.33 -26.83 17.14
N LEU A 185 1.26 -25.91 17.37
CA LEU A 185 1.66 -25.49 18.72
C LEU A 185 0.52 -24.85 19.50
N LYS A 186 -0.35 -24.07 18.84
CA LYS A 186 -1.55 -23.49 19.48
C LYS A 186 -2.57 -24.56 19.83
N GLU A 187 -2.77 -25.56 18.97
CA GLU A 187 -3.68 -26.67 19.22
C GLU A 187 -3.18 -27.55 20.37
N GLN A 188 -1.89 -27.90 20.39
CA GLN A 188 -1.26 -28.64 21.50
C GLN A 188 -1.36 -27.88 22.83
N ALA A 189 -1.12 -26.57 22.83
CA ALA A 189 -1.30 -25.74 24.03
C ALA A 189 -2.77 -25.69 24.49
N GLN A 190 -3.73 -25.77 23.57
CA GLN A 190 -5.15 -25.82 23.91
C GLN A 190 -5.55 -27.18 24.50
N GLN A 191 -5.00 -28.29 24.01
CA GLN A 191 -5.24 -29.63 24.55
C GLN A 191 -4.66 -29.82 25.96
N VAL A 192 -3.44 -29.34 26.22
CA VAL A 192 -2.82 -29.40 27.57
C VAL A 192 -3.64 -28.62 28.60
N ASN A 193 -4.27 -27.50 28.23
CA ASN A 193 -5.16 -26.76 29.13
C ASN A 193 -6.49 -27.49 29.41
N LEU A 194 -6.96 -28.36 28.52
CA LEU A 194 -8.19 -29.13 28.71
C LEU A 194 -7.97 -30.37 29.59
N ASP A 195 -6.78 -30.98 29.55
CA ASP A 195 -6.42 -32.12 30.41
C ASP A 195 -6.13 -31.71 31.86
N ASP A 196 -5.66 -30.48 32.11
CA ASP A 196 -5.55 -29.91 33.46
C ASP A 196 -6.92 -29.51 34.06
N GLU A 197 -7.99 -29.53 33.25
CA GLU A 197 -9.36 -29.12 33.63
C GLU A 197 -10.38 -30.29 33.49
N ALA A 198 -9.92 -31.55 33.59
CA ALA A 198 -10.78 -32.72 33.71
C ALA A 198 -10.87 -33.22 35.19
N PRO A 199 -12.06 -33.71 35.62
CA PRO A 199 -12.59 -33.41 36.94
C PRO A 199 -12.10 -34.37 38.03
N HIS A 200 -11.25 -33.89 38.94
CA HIS A 200 -11.29 -34.39 40.30
C HIS A 200 -12.56 -33.89 40.97
N GLY A 201 -13.59 -34.74 40.91
CA GLY A 201 -14.73 -34.64 41.79
C GLY A 201 -14.29 -34.67 43.25
N GLN A 202 -15.12 -34.02 44.05
CA GLN A 202 -15.22 -34.08 45.50
C GLN A 202 -14.45 -33.00 46.27
N GLU A 203 -15.20 -31.92 46.55
CA GLU A 203 -15.29 -31.21 47.83
C GLU A 203 -14.03 -31.18 48.71
N SER A 204 -13.39 -30.01 48.82
CA SER A 204 -12.85 -29.55 50.10
C SER A 204 -12.65 -28.03 50.09
N ASP A 205 -13.50 -27.38 50.89
CA ASP A 205 -13.20 -26.30 51.83
C ASP A 205 -12.52 -25.02 51.31
N LEU A 206 -13.25 -23.91 51.20
CA LEU A 206 -13.60 -23.01 52.32
C LEU A 206 -12.38 -22.56 53.13
N PHE A 207 -12.06 -21.27 52.96
CA PHE A 207 -11.29 -20.40 53.85
C PHE A 207 -9.80 -20.69 54.08
N SER A 208 -8.96 -19.75 53.61
CA SER A 208 -7.86 -19.22 54.43
C SER A 208 -7.46 -17.82 53.92
N GLU A 209 -8.14 -16.81 54.44
CA GLU A 209 -7.59 -15.46 54.58
C GLU A 209 -6.59 -15.48 55.74
N THR A 210 -5.32 -15.09 55.53
CA THR A 210 -4.53 -14.11 56.31
C THR A 210 -3.00 -14.28 56.17
N SER A 211 -2.37 -13.19 55.68
CA SER A 211 -1.09 -12.59 56.08
C SER A 211 0.27 -13.34 56.02
N SER A 212 1.15 -12.75 55.18
CA SER A 212 2.59 -12.42 55.40
C SER A 212 3.58 -13.60 55.53
N ILE A 213 4.86 -13.58 55.12
CA ILE A 213 5.89 -12.54 55.03
C ILE A 213 6.97 -13.02 54.02
N MET A 214 7.80 -12.08 53.55
CA MET A 214 8.89 -12.23 52.59
C MET A 214 10.08 -13.12 53.03
N SER A 215 10.48 -14.04 52.15
CA SER A 215 11.87 -14.49 51.88
C SER A 215 11.79 -15.25 50.54
N GLY A 216 12.56 -14.97 49.50
CA GLY A 216 14.00 -14.75 49.46
C GLY A 216 14.55 -15.77 48.47
N SER A 217 14.58 -15.39 47.18
CA SER A 217 15.22 -16.04 46.02
C SER A 217 14.97 -17.54 45.75
N ASP A 218 14.38 -17.86 44.60
CA ASP A 218 15.10 -18.65 43.59
C ASP A 218 14.42 -18.61 42.20
N MET A 219 15.29 -18.68 41.20
CA MET A 219 15.06 -18.47 39.78
C MET A 219 14.20 -19.59 39.17
N SER A 220 12.94 -19.32 38.81
CA SER A 220 12.29 -19.97 37.67
C SER A 220 11.17 -19.07 37.14
N GLY A 221 11.41 -18.48 35.97
CA GLY A 221 10.44 -17.62 35.30
C GLY A 221 9.26 -18.44 34.78
N LYS A 222 8.22 -18.61 35.59
CA LYS A 222 6.89 -18.99 35.11
C LYS A 222 6.13 -17.71 34.75
N TYR A 223 5.87 -17.59 33.47
CA TYR A 223 5.14 -16.52 32.80
C TYR A 223 3.70 -16.49 33.33
N SER A 224 3.36 -15.46 34.12
CA SER A 224 1.97 -15.16 34.45
C SER A 224 1.23 -14.72 33.18
N HIS A 225 0.38 -15.59 32.64
CA HIS A 225 -0.56 -15.26 31.58
C HIS A 225 -1.73 -14.44 32.13
N SER A 226 -1.60 -13.11 32.14
CA SER A 226 -2.76 -12.23 32.22
C SER A 226 -3.45 -12.18 30.85
N ASN A 227 -4.37 -13.11 30.60
CA ASN A 227 -5.19 -13.14 29.39
C ASN A 227 -6.28 -12.05 29.46
N SER A 228 -5.98 -10.83 29.04
CA SER A 228 -7.02 -9.82 28.81
C SER A 228 -7.57 -9.96 27.39
N ARG A 229 -8.74 -10.59 27.30
CA ARG A 229 -9.78 -10.47 26.27
C ARG A 229 -9.46 -9.53 25.10
N ILE A 230 -8.96 -10.08 24.00
CA ILE A 230 -9.08 -9.49 22.66
C ILE A 230 -9.46 -10.64 21.71
N SER A 231 -10.76 -10.99 21.74
CA SER A 231 -11.39 -11.70 20.62
C SER A 231 -12.11 -10.61 19.81
N ALA A 232 -11.45 -10.16 18.75
CA ALA A 232 -12.07 -9.33 17.73
C ALA A 232 -11.97 -10.11 16.43
N TYR A 233 -13.08 -10.75 16.11
CA TYR A 233 -13.36 -11.49 14.89
C TYR A 233 -13.15 -10.59 13.67
N VAL A 234 -12.30 -11.00 12.73
CA VAL A 234 -12.24 -10.42 11.38
C VAL A 234 -12.88 -11.43 10.44
N SER A 235 -14.20 -11.40 10.38
CA SER A 235 -14.95 -11.82 9.20
C SER A 235 -15.12 -10.58 8.33
N CYS A 236 -14.36 -10.47 7.25
CA CYS A 236 -14.69 -9.64 6.08
C CYS A 236 -13.52 -9.71 5.09
N PHE A 237 -13.49 -10.69 4.20
CA PHE A 237 -12.98 -10.50 2.84
C PHE A 237 -13.74 -11.48 1.93
N PHE A 238 -14.30 -10.96 0.83
CA PHE A 238 -15.16 -11.60 -0.19
C PHE A 238 -16.69 -11.52 0.03
N GLY A 239 -17.27 -10.37 -0.35
CA GLY A 239 -18.71 -10.20 -0.60
C GLY A 239 -19.10 -8.72 -0.86
N PRO A 240 -19.86 -8.37 -1.93
CA PRO A 240 -20.10 -6.98 -2.33
C PRO A 240 -21.26 -6.31 -1.58
N LEU A 241 -21.09 -5.00 -1.31
CA LEU A 241 -22.06 -3.95 -0.99
C LEU A 241 -23.35 -4.36 -0.25
N THR A 242 -23.41 -4.10 1.06
CA THR A 242 -24.38 -3.18 1.73
C THR A 242 -24.36 -3.35 3.26
N MET A 243 -24.51 -2.21 3.96
CA MET A 243 -24.80 -1.96 5.39
C MET A 243 -23.63 -1.60 6.36
N PRO A 244 -23.57 -0.32 6.86
CA PRO A 244 -22.73 0.15 7.96
C PRO A 244 -22.58 -0.67 9.24
N TRP A 245 -21.30 -0.72 9.63
CA TRP A 245 -20.75 -1.08 10.93
C TRP A 245 -21.33 -0.23 12.06
N VAL A 246 -22.09 -0.84 12.97
CA VAL A 246 -22.36 -0.27 14.30
C VAL A 246 -21.14 -0.57 15.19
N TYR A 247 -20.22 0.39 15.26
CA TYR A 247 -19.14 0.38 16.25
C TYR A 247 -19.71 0.73 17.63
N GLY A 248 -19.73 -0.26 18.54
CA GLY A 248 -19.87 -0.01 19.97
C GLY A 248 -18.61 0.71 20.47
N GLU A 249 -18.71 2.01 20.70
CA GLU A 249 -17.62 2.85 21.20
C GLU A 249 -17.40 2.59 22.71
N SER A 250 -16.47 1.69 23.02
CA SER A 250 -15.85 1.60 24.34
C SER A 250 -14.58 2.45 24.34
N THR A 251 -14.69 3.68 24.85
CA THR A 251 -13.62 4.69 24.91
C THR A 251 -12.51 4.29 25.89
N SER A 252 -11.65 3.34 25.52
CA SER A 252 -10.37 3.17 26.23
C SER A 252 -9.41 4.26 25.76
N LYS A 253 -9.09 5.21 26.65
CA LYS A 253 -8.08 6.27 26.46
C LYS A 253 -6.66 5.66 26.41
N ARG A 254 -6.35 4.85 25.40
CA ARG A 254 -4.98 4.41 25.12
C ARG A 254 -4.29 5.45 24.24
N SER A 255 -3.24 6.07 24.77
CA SER A 255 -2.34 7.00 24.07
C SER A 255 -1.97 6.49 22.67
N SER A 256 -1.92 7.39 21.68
CA SER A 256 -1.49 7.11 20.30
C SER A 256 -0.14 6.36 20.23
N LYS A 257 0.75 6.59 21.21
CA LYS A 257 2.01 5.86 21.36
C LYS A 257 1.81 4.38 21.72
N ASN A 258 0.83 4.06 22.58
CA ASN A 258 0.50 2.68 22.92
C ASN A 258 -0.26 1.97 21.80
N ARG A 259 -1.09 2.69 21.02
CA ARG A 259 -1.72 2.15 19.81
C ARG A 259 -0.66 1.78 18.76
N ARG A 260 0.28 2.67 18.45
CA ARG A 260 1.40 2.39 17.55
C ARG A 260 2.27 1.23 18.05
N LYS A 261 2.51 1.12 19.36
CA LYS A 261 3.28 0.01 19.94
C LYS A 261 2.53 -1.33 19.89
N ALA A 262 1.21 -1.32 20.02
CA ALA A 262 0.37 -2.51 19.87
C ALA A 262 0.24 -2.94 18.40
N GLU A 263 0.05 -1.99 17.48
CA GLU A 263 0.02 -2.26 16.02
C GLU A 263 1.36 -2.84 15.56
N ARG A 264 2.51 -2.28 15.97
CA ARG A 264 3.85 -2.85 15.67
C ARG A 264 4.05 -4.28 16.18
N LYS A 265 3.34 -4.70 17.23
CA LYS A 265 3.39 -6.08 17.73
C LYS A 265 2.49 -7.03 16.95
N LYS A 266 1.42 -6.54 16.31
CA LYS A 266 0.54 -7.34 15.44
C LYS A 266 1.26 -7.82 14.18
N HIS A 267 2.11 -6.97 13.61
CA HIS A 267 2.90 -7.28 12.40
C HIS A 267 4.27 -7.91 12.73
N SER A 268 4.51 -8.32 13.97
CA SER A 268 5.81 -8.84 14.36
C SER A 268 5.93 -10.30 13.95
N LEU A 269 6.74 -10.56 12.91
CA LEU A 269 7.16 -11.89 12.46
C LEU A 269 8.17 -12.57 13.40
N LYS A 270 8.28 -12.12 14.66
CA LYS A 270 9.19 -12.71 15.64
C LYS A 270 8.61 -14.03 16.14
N GLU A 271 9.39 -15.08 16.01
CA GLU A 271 9.03 -16.42 16.47
C GLU A 271 8.68 -16.41 17.97
N GLY A 272 7.50 -16.96 18.30
CA GLY A 272 6.96 -17.02 19.67
C GLY A 272 6.13 -15.79 20.08
N SER A 273 5.81 -14.88 19.16
CA SER A 273 4.90 -13.77 19.44
C SER A 273 3.44 -14.27 19.62
N PRO A 274 2.64 -13.74 20.55
CA PRO A 274 1.25 -14.16 20.73
C PRO A 274 0.36 -14.04 19.49
N LEU A 275 0.70 -13.12 18.57
CA LEU A 275 -0.03 -12.82 17.34
C LEU A 275 0.77 -13.20 16.09
N GLU A 276 1.73 -14.11 16.23
CA GLU A 276 2.59 -14.57 15.12
C GLU A 276 1.78 -15.14 13.94
N ASP A 277 0.67 -15.83 14.21
CA ASP A 277 -0.24 -16.37 13.21
C ASP A 277 -0.89 -15.26 12.36
N LEU A 278 -1.36 -14.18 12.99
CA LEU A 278 -1.95 -13.05 12.26
C LEU A 278 -0.90 -12.32 11.42
N ALA A 279 0.32 -12.14 11.96
CA ALA A 279 1.44 -11.54 11.22
C ALA A 279 1.81 -12.36 9.98
N LEU A 280 1.83 -13.70 10.11
CA LEU A 280 2.12 -14.61 9.00
C LEU A 280 1.01 -14.61 7.94
N LEU A 281 -0.26 -14.55 8.35
CA LEU A 281 -1.38 -14.45 7.41
C LEU A 281 -1.32 -13.15 6.59
N GLU A 282 -0.98 -12.04 7.25
CA GLU A 282 -0.83 -10.76 6.56
C GLU A 282 0.34 -10.80 5.59
N ALA A 283 1.52 -11.26 6.02
CA ALA A 283 2.69 -11.41 5.15
C ALA A 283 2.42 -12.35 3.95
N LEU A 284 1.68 -13.44 4.15
CA LEU A 284 1.26 -14.33 3.06
C LEU A 284 0.30 -13.62 2.10
N SER A 285 -0.62 -12.81 2.60
CA SER A 285 -1.55 -12.07 1.76
C SER A 285 -0.85 -10.95 0.96
N GLU A 286 0.14 -10.27 1.54
CA GLU A 286 0.99 -9.32 0.84
C GLU A 286 1.78 -9.97 -0.30
N VAL A 287 2.37 -11.15 -0.05
CA VAL A 287 3.08 -11.92 -1.08
C VAL A 287 2.15 -12.29 -2.25
N ILE A 288 0.94 -12.78 -1.96
CA ILE A 288 -0.05 -13.11 -3.00
C ILE A 288 -0.43 -11.85 -3.79
N GLN A 289 -0.75 -10.74 -3.12
CA GLN A 289 -1.11 -9.49 -3.80
C GLN A 289 0.04 -8.93 -4.66
N SER A 290 1.29 -9.06 -4.19
CA SER A 290 2.46 -8.64 -4.96
C SER A 290 2.65 -9.49 -6.21
N THR A 291 2.40 -10.80 -6.14
CA THR A 291 2.52 -11.74 -7.25
C THR A 291 1.39 -11.55 -8.27
N GLU A 292 0.19 -11.23 -7.81
CA GLU A 292 -0.95 -10.90 -8.68
C GLU A 292 -0.69 -9.65 -9.54
N LYS A 293 -0.05 -8.60 -8.98
CA LYS A 293 0.31 -7.39 -9.74
C LYS A 293 1.30 -7.66 -10.88
N LEU A 294 2.12 -8.71 -10.76
CA LEU A 294 3.08 -9.08 -11.79
C LEU A 294 2.45 -9.77 -13.01
N LYS A 295 1.18 -10.19 -12.95
CA LYS A 295 0.53 -10.88 -14.07
C LYS A 295 0.60 -10.06 -15.35
N ASP A 296 0.28 -8.77 -15.26
CA ASP A 296 0.31 -7.89 -16.42
C ASP A 296 1.76 -7.70 -16.89
N GLU A 297 2.70 -7.42 -16.00
CA GLU A 297 4.12 -7.23 -16.37
C GLU A 297 4.72 -8.46 -17.06
N ILE A 298 4.48 -9.65 -16.52
CA ILE A 298 4.95 -10.92 -17.08
C ILE A 298 4.30 -11.19 -18.44
N HIS A 299 3.01 -10.86 -18.60
CA HIS A 299 2.35 -10.97 -19.89
C HIS A 299 3.03 -10.11 -20.96
N HIS A 300 3.36 -8.85 -20.63
CA HIS A 300 4.02 -7.96 -21.58
C HIS A 300 5.41 -8.47 -21.99
N ILE A 301 6.26 -8.89 -21.04
CA ILE A 301 7.59 -9.42 -21.38
C ILE A 301 7.53 -10.75 -22.15
N LEU A 302 6.55 -11.62 -21.87
CA LEU A 302 6.39 -12.88 -22.62
C LEU A 302 6.09 -12.63 -24.10
N LYS A 303 5.27 -11.62 -24.42
CA LYS A 303 5.02 -11.22 -25.82
C LYS A 303 6.33 -10.81 -26.51
N MET A 304 7.19 -10.10 -25.80
CA MET A 304 8.48 -9.64 -26.32
C MET A 304 9.48 -10.78 -26.50
N LEU A 305 9.56 -11.70 -25.54
CA LEU A 305 10.40 -12.90 -25.63
C LEU A 305 9.99 -13.75 -26.84
N PHE A 306 8.69 -13.94 -27.05
CA PHE A 306 8.17 -14.63 -28.23
C PHE A 306 8.50 -13.90 -29.53
N LEU A 307 8.32 -12.57 -29.57
CA LEU A 307 8.60 -11.76 -30.76
C LEU A 307 10.07 -11.81 -31.18
N PHE A 308 11.00 -11.95 -30.22
CA PHE A 308 12.44 -12.02 -30.46
C PHE A 308 13.02 -13.44 -30.52
N GLU A 309 12.17 -14.46 -30.64
CA GLU A 309 12.57 -15.89 -30.75
C GLU A 309 13.33 -16.41 -29.51
N PHE A 310 13.13 -15.79 -28.35
CA PHE A 310 13.65 -16.24 -27.05
C PHE A 310 12.70 -17.25 -26.40
N ASP A 311 12.40 -18.31 -27.14
CA ASP A 311 11.38 -19.29 -26.78
C ASP A 311 11.71 -20.07 -25.51
N GLU A 312 12.99 -20.37 -25.27
CA GLU A 312 13.44 -21.11 -24.09
C GLU A 312 13.22 -20.29 -22.82
N GLN A 313 13.65 -19.03 -22.84
CA GLN A 313 13.52 -18.08 -21.74
C GLN A 313 12.04 -17.74 -21.49
N GLY A 314 11.25 -17.63 -22.55
CA GLY A 314 9.80 -17.45 -22.46
C GLY A 314 9.10 -18.63 -21.79
N ARG A 315 9.41 -19.87 -22.21
CA ARG A 315 8.85 -21.08 -21.58
C ARG A 315 9.27 -21.22 -20.12
N GLU A 316 10.53 -20.94 -19.81
CA GLU A 316 11.05 -20.99 -18.44
C GLU A 316 10.29 -20.01 -17.54
N LEU A 317 10.18 -18.74 -17.94
CA LEU A 317 9.47 -17.72 -17.17
C LEU A 317 7.99 -18.04 -17.01
N GLN A 318 7.33 -18.46 -18.09
CA GLN A 318 5.91 -18.83 -18.05
C GLN A 318 5.66 -19.98 -17.08
N LYS A 319 6.48 -21.04 -17.17
CA LYS A 319 6.36 -22.21 -16.29
C LYS A 319 6.63 -21.84 -14.83
N ALA A 320 7.70 -21.10 -14.55
CA ALA A 320 8.03 -20.67 -13.19
C ALA A 320 6.92 -19.83 -12.57
N PHE A 321 6.31 -18.92 -13.35
CA PHE A 321 5.20 -18.11 -12.89
C PHE A 321 3.93 -18.95 -12.66
N GLU A 322 3.61 -19.85 -13.58
CA GLU A 322 2.48 -20.79 -13.43
C GLU A 322 2.64 -21.67 -12.18
N ASP A 323 3.80 -22.28 -12.00
CA ASP A 323 4.11 -23.12 -10.84
C ASP A 323 3.96 -22.33 -9.53
N THR A 324 4.38 -21.06 -9.52
CA THR A 324 4.22 -20.15 -8.37
C THR A 324 2.76 -19.86 -8.08
N LEU A 325 1.95 -19.53 -9.09
CA LEU A 325 0.52 -19.26 -8.95
C LEU A 325 -0.24 -20.51 -8.47
N GLN A 326 0.05 -21.67 -9.07
CA GLN A 326 -0.57 -22.95 -8.66
C GLN A 326 -0.21 -23.31 -7.22
N LEU A 327 1.03 -23.06 -6.79
CA LEU A 327 1.44 -23.27 -5.41
C LEU A 327 0.63 -22.39 -4.45
N MET A 328 0.45 -21.11 -4.78
CA MET A 328 -0.33 -20.17 -3.97
C MET A 328 -1.80 -20.60 -3.91
N GLU A 329 -2.42 -20.93 -5.05
CA GLU A 329 -3.81 -21.35 -5.16
C GLU A 329 -4.10 -22.63 -4.36
N ARG A 330 -3.25 -23.66 -4.50
CA ARG A 330 -3.37 -24.92 -3.73
C ARG A 330 -3.21 -24.69 -2.23
N SER A 331 -2.45 -23.66 -1.85
CA SER A 331 -2.21 -23.32 -0.45
C SER A 331 -3.31 -22.47 0.17
N LEU A 332 -4.20 -21.86 -0.63
CA LEU A 332 -5.31 -21.04 -0.12
C LEU A 332 -6.21 -21.78 0.89
N PRO A 333 -6.72 -23.00 0.61
CA PRO A 333 -7.59 -23.69 1.57
C PRO A 333 -6.87 -24.08 2.87
N GLU A 334 -5.56 -24.37 2.80
CA GLU A 334 -4.75 -24.70 3.97
C GLU A 334 -4.45 -23.47 4.82
N ILE A 335 -4.18 -22.32 4.18
CA ILE A 335 -3.85 -21.07 4.89
C ILE A 335 -5.11 -20.38 5.39
N TRP A 336 -6.19 -20.37 4.61
CA TRP A 336 -7.49 -19.78 5.00
C TRP A 336 -8.52 -20.87 5.26
N THR A 337 -8.20 -21.77 6.19
CA THR A 337 -9.20 -22.65 6.78
C THR A 337 -10.23 -21.77 7.51
N LEU A 338 -11.44 -21.68 6.97
CA LEU A 338 -12.62 -21.31 7.75
C LEU A 338 -12.74 -22.38 8.83
N SER A 339 -12.19 -22.14 10.02
CA SER A 339 -12.22 -23.15 11.08
C SER A 339 -13.68 -23.55 11.32
N PRO A 340 -14.09 -24.81 11.04
CA PRO A 340 -15.46 -25.26 11.31
C PRO A 340 -15.72 -25.42 12.81
N GLN A 341 -14.74 -25.12 13.67
CA GLN A 341 -14.81 -25.30 15.12
C GLN A 341 -15.46 -24.14 15.88
N GLN A 342 -16.22 -23.27 15.21
CA GLN A 342 -17.17 -22.36 15.88
C GLN A 342 -18.64 -22.78 15.72
N SER A 343 -18.91 -23.97 15.20
CA SER A 343 -20.27 -24.52 15.10
C SER A 343 -20.61 -25.54 16.20
N SER A 344 -19.70 -25.82 17.13
CA SER A 344 -20.02 -26.54 18.37
C SER A 344 -20.11 -25.56 19.53
N ALA A 345 -21.33 -25.07 19.76
CA ALA A 345 -21.80 -24.36 20.96
C ALA A 345 -20.96 -23.16 21.40
N ILE A 346 -21.19 -21.99 20.79
CA ILE A 346 -21.00 -20.73 21.51
C ILE A 346 -21.97 -20.77 22.70
N PRO A 347 -21.51 -20.83 23.98
CA PRO A 347 -22.40 -20.64 25.10
C PRO A 347 -22.92 -19.20 24.97
N VAL A 348 -24.24 -19.05 24.84
CA VAL A 348 -24.90 -17.74 24.71
C VAL A 348 -24.81 -17.00 26.04
N LEU A 349 -23.63 -16.44 26.33
CA LEU A 349 -23.37 -15.56 27.46
C LEU A 349 -22.98 -14.18 26.91
N GLY A 350 -23.98 -13.52 26.32
CA GLY A 350 -23.93 -12.10 26.01
C GLY A 350 -24.60 -11.27 27.11
N PRO A 351 -24.39 -9.95 27.15
CA PRO A 351 -25.03 -9.04 28.12
C PRO A 351 -26.57 -8.99 28.03
N ASN A 352 -27.16 -9.59 27.00
CA ASN A 352 -28.61 -9.70 26.79
C ASN A 352 -29.17 -11.10 27.13
N SER A 353 -28.35 -12.03 27.63
CA SER A 353 -28.78 -13.39 27.98
C SER A 353 -29.57 -13.40 29.29
N THR A 354 -30.83 -13.81 29.24
CA THR A 354 -31.68 -14.00 30.43
C THR A 354 -31.35 -15.33 31.13
N ALA A 355 -31.59 -15.43 32.43
CA ALA A 355 -31.31 -16.64 33.23
C ALA A 355 -31.88 -17.94 32.61
N ASN A 356 -33.05 -17.85 31.95
CA ASN A 356 -33.67 -18.99 31.26
C ASN A 356 -32.86 -19.46 30.04
N SER A 357 -32.25 -18.54 29.28
CA SER A 357 -31.43 -18.87 28.12
C SER A 357 -30.10 -19.53 28.52
N ILE A 358 -29.54 -19.13 29.65
CA ILE A 358 -28.33 -19.71 30.23
C ILE A 358 -28.65 -21.13 30.74
N MET A 359 -29.76 -21.31 31.46
CA MET A 359 -30.16 -22.59 32.03
C MET A 359 -30.52 -23.64 30.96
N ALA A 360 -31.13 -23.20 29.84
CA ALA A 360 -31.42 -24.08 28.70
C ALA A 360 -30.14 -24.60 28.01
N SER A 361 -29.11 -23.75 27.88
CA SER A 361 -27.83 -24.16 27.29
C SER A 361 -27.09 -25.22 28.13
N TYR A 362 -27.19 -25.12 29.46
CA TYR A 362 -26.64 -26.12 30.39
C TYR A 362 -27.40 -27.46 30.36
N GLN A 363 -28.72 -27.43 30.14
CA GLN A 363 -29.52 -28.66 30.04
C GLN A 363 -29.24 -29.44 28.76
N GLN A 364 -29.01 -28.75 27.63
CA GLN A 364 -28.65 -29.39 26.37
C GLN A 364 -27.27 -30.07 26.40
N GLN A 365 -26.32 -29.54 27.17
CA GLN A 365 -25.03 -30.18 27.36
C GLN A 365 -25.14 -31.50 28.14
N LYS A 366 -26.04 -31.58 29.14
CA LYS A 366 -26.24 -32.80 29.94
C LYS A 366 -26.92 -33.95 29.19
N THR A 367 -27.70 -33.70 28.15
CA THR A 367 -28.42 -34.76 27.40
C THR A 367 -27.61 -35.42 26.29
N SER A 368 -26.35 -35.03 26.09
CA SER A 368 -25.49 -35.53 24.99
C SER A 368 -24.53 -36.66 25.37
N VAL A 369 -24.61 -37.20 26.59
CA VAL A 369 -23.83 -38.39 26.99
C VAL A 369 -24.58 -39.66 26.56
N PRO A 370 -24.02 -40.55 25.72
CA PRO A 370 -24.65 -41.82 25.39
C PRO A 370 -24.57 -42.77 26.59
N VAL A 371 -25.69 -43.37 26.95
CA VAL A 371 -25.75 -44.50 27.89
C VAL A 371 -25.16 -45.73 27.21
N PRO A 372 -24.16 -46.43 27.78
CA PRO A 372 -23.68 -47.69 27.24
C PRO A 372 -24.72 -48.78 27.52
N GLY A 373 -25.24 -49.40 26.46
CA GLY A 373 -26.11 -50.58 26.49
C GLY A 373 -25.49 -51.70 25.69
#